data_AF-A0A928U7P0-F1
#
_entry.id   AF-A0A928U7P0-F1
#
_cell.length_a   1.000
_cell.length_b   1.000
_cell.length_c   1.000
_cell.angle_alpha   90.00
_cell.angle_beta   90.00
_cell.angle_gamma   90.00
#
_symmetry.space_group_name_H-M   'P 1'
#
loop_
_entity.id
_entity.type
_entity.pdbx_description
1 polymer ?
#
loop_
_entity_poly.entity_id
_entity_poly.type
_entity_poly.pdbx_seq_one_letter_code
_entity_poly.pdbx_strand_id
1 'polypeptide(L)'
;MSLFVIHKKGQGSYSRIVVGIALGLLALFASISLYNVLIGLPNIFENARVPLVDIELTWGLICSVALFVFLGYLICILVAGFKTGLRPIDEGGKKAVEFLVETQNELQKVSWPTRYELVGSTIVVIISVVIIGFFILGVDWVVSFFMEYIGVL
;
A
#
# COMPACT_ATOMS: atom_id res chain seq x y z
N MET A 1 -17.15 -34.12 -2.46
CA MET A 1 -17.74 -33.98 -3.81
C MET A 1 -18.21 -32.54 -3.99
N SER A 2 -17.29 -31.63 -4.37
CA SER A 2 -17.60 -30.25 -4.77
C SER A 2 -17.52 -30.17 -6.30
N LEU A 3 -18.58 -30.61 -6.97
CA LEU A 3 -18.53 -30.99 -8.38
C LEU A 3 -18.59 -29.81 -9.38
N PHE A 4 -18.68 -28.55 -8.95
CA PHE A 4 -18.66 -27.41 -9.88
C PHE A 4 -18.11 -26.15 -9.22
N VAL A 5 -16.79 -26.05 -9.06
CA VAL A 5 -16.15 -24.73 -8.90
C VAL A 5 -15.94 -24.16 -10.30
N ILE A 6 -16.97 -23.49 -10.81
CA ILE A 6 -16.92 -22.78 -12.09
C ILE A 6 -16.03 -21.55 -11.89
N HIS A 7 -14.71 -21.75 -11.99
CA HIS A 7 -13.78 -20.63 -12.09
C HIS A 7 -14.06 -19.93 -13.42
N LYS A 8 -14.56 -18.69 -13.35
CA LYS A 8 -14.80 -17.90 -14.55
C LYS A 8 -13.42 -17.61 -15.16
N LYS A 9 -13.22 -18.00 -16.43
CA LYS A 9 -11.96 -17.77 -17.15
C LYS A 9 -11.67 -16.26 -17.15
N GLY A 10 -10.59 -15.83 -16.45
CA GLY A 10 -10.22 -14.41 -16.27
C GLY A 10 -10.29 -13.86 -14.83
N GLN A 11 -10.74 -14.66 -13.86
CA GLN A 11 -10.82 -14.27 -12.44
C GLN A 11 -9.43 -14.06 -11.82
N GLY A 12 -9.22 -12.94 -11.09
CA GLY A 12 -7.92 -12.58 -10.50
C GLY A 12 -7.01 -11.71 -11.36
N SER A 13 -7.36 -11.40 -12.62
CA SER A 13 -6.49 -10.60 -13.49
C SER A 13 -6.29 -9.16 -12.96
N TYR A 14 -7.37 -8.51 -12.53
CA TYR A 14 -7.30 -7.16 -11.96
C TYR A 14 -6.49 -7.12 -10.65
N SER A 15 -6.73 -8.06 -9.72
CA SER A 15 -5.98 -8.12 -8.46
C SER A 15 -4.49 -8.31 -8.68
N ARG A 16 -4.09 -9.14 -9.66
CA ARG A 16 -2.68 -9.34 -10.00
C ARG A 16 -2.06 -8.08 -10.59
N ILE A 17 -2.72 -7.42 -11.53
CA ILE A 17 -2.18 -6.17 -12.13
C ILE A 17 -2.03 -5.09 -11.06
N VAL A 18 -3.03 -4.91 -10.20
CA VAL A 18 -3.00 -3.90 -9.13
C VAL A 18 -1.86 -4.18 -8.14
N VAL A 19 -1.71 -5.43 -7.68
CA VAL A 19 -0.62 -5.82 -6.78
C VAL A 19 0.75 -5.68 -7.47
N GLY A 20 0.86 -6.04 -8.75
CA GLY A 20 2.07 -5.87 -9.54
C GLY A 20 2.49 -4.40 -9.67
N ILE A 21 1.55 -3.51 -9.94
CA ILE A 21 1.80 -2.05 -10.01
C ILE A 21 2.21 -1.53 -8.63
N ALA A 22 1.48 -1.88 -7.56
CA ALA A 22 1.79 -1.43 -6.21
C ALA A 22 3.19 -1.88 -5.75
N LEU A 23 3.53 -3.16 -5.96
CA LEU A 23 4.86 -3.68 -5.68
C LEU A 23 5.94 -3.06 -6.57
N GLY A 24 5.62 -2.77 -7.84
CA GLY A 24 6.53 -2.07 -8.75
C GLY A 24 6.84 -0.65 -8.29
N LEU A 25 5.83 0.10 -7.82
CA LEU A 25 6.02 1.42 -7.22
C LEU A 25 6.86 1.34 -5.94
N LEU A 26 6.63 0.34 -5.09
CA LEU A 26 7.46 0.10 -3.90
C LEU A 26 8.90 -0.26 -4.26
N ALA A 27 9.12 -1.08 -5.31
CA ALA A 27 10.44 -1.41 -5.81
C ALA A 27 11.18 -0.19 -6.34
N LEU A 28 10.46 0.70 -7.05
CA LEU A 28 11.00 1.96 -7.54
C LEU A 28 11.39 2.86 -6.35
N PHE A 29 10.50 3.01 -5.38
CA PHE A 29 10.78 3.79 -4.17
C PHE A 29 11.98 3.23 -3.39
N ALA A 30 12.07 1.90 -3.25
CA ALA A 30 13.20 1.23 -2.60
C ALA A 30 14.51 1.47 -3.36
N SER A 31 14.49 1.42 -4.69
CA SER A 31 15.66 1.71 -5.54
C SER A 31 16.13 3.17 -5.38
N ILE A 32 15.21 4.14 -5.37
CA ILE A 32 15.54 5.56 -5.13
C ILE A 32 16.08 5.75 -3.70
N SER A 33 15.43 5.16 -2.70
CA SER A 33 15.87 5.26 -1.31
C SER A 33 17.27 4.68 -1.13
N LEU A 34 17.58 3.56 -1.79
CA LEU A 34 18.92 2.96 -1.77
C LEU A 34 19.96 3.88 -2.42
N TYR A 35 19.65 4.47 -3.57
CA TYR A 35 20.53 5.43 -4.23
C TYR A 35 20.85 6.63 -3.33
N ASN A 36 19.85 7.20 -2.67
CA ASN A 36 20.03 8.34 -1.77
C ASN A 36 20.95 8.01 -0.57
N VAL A 37 20.93 6.76 -0.09
CA VAL A 37 21.81 6.30 1.00
C VAL A 37 23.24 6.06 0.50
N LEU A 38 23.41 5.60 -0.74
CA LEU A 38 24.71 5.23 -1.31
C LEU A 38 25.41 6.34 -2.11
N ILE A 39 24.86 7.55 -2.14
CA ILE A 39 25.43 8.68 -2.90
C ILE A 39 26.84 9.09 -2.41
N GLY A 40 27.18 8.79 -1.16
CA GLY A 40 28.49 9.13 -0.57
C GLY A 40 29.64 8.17 -0.91
N LEU A 41 29.42 7.14 -1.73
CA LEU A 41 30.48 6.19 -2.13
C LEU A 41 31.39 6.79 -3.22
N PRO A 42 32.67 6.34 -3.30
CA PRO A 42 33.58 6.77 -4.36
C PRO A 42 33.06 6.37 -5.75
N ASN A 43 33.36 7.19 -6.75
CA ASN A 43 32.99 6.93 -8.14
C ASN A 43 33.81 5.78 -8.74
N ILE A 44 33.20 5.01 -9.64
CA ILE A 44 33.83 3.80 -10.22
C ILE A 44 34.84 4.18 -11.30
N PHE A 45 34.54 5.22 -12.08
CA PHE A 45 35.39 5.74 -13.13
C PHE A 45 35.41 7.26 -13.05
N GLU A 46 36.60 7.85 -12.92
CA GLU A 46 36.81 9.27 -13.18
C GLU A 46 36.36 9.56 -14.63
N ASN A 47 35.25 10.30 -14.79
CA ASN A 47 34.71 10.82 -16.06
C ASN A 47 33.73 9.93 -16.87
N ALA A 48 33.14 8.88 -16.31
CA ALA A 48 32.01 8.21 -16.96
C ALA A 48 30.68 8.91 -16.65
N ARG A 49 30.18 9.73 -17.58
CA ARG A 49 28.84 10.34 -17.52
C ARG A 49 27.85 9.53 -18.36
N VAL A 50 26.63 9.35 -17.88
CA VAL A 50 25.56 8.74 -18.67
C VAL A 50 25.05 9.81 -19.66
N PRO A 51 25.04 9.57 -20.99
CA PRO A 51 24.77 10.62 -21.98
C PRO A 51 23.32 11.18 -21.98
N LEU A 52 22.42 10.62 -21.17
CA LEU A 52 21.00 11.01 -21.08
C LEU A 52 20.65 11.77 -19.79
N VAL A 53 21.44 11.62 -18.73
CA VAL A 53 21.21 12.24 -17.42
C VAL A 53 22.59 12.49 -16.86
N ASP A 54 23.02 13.75 -16.70
CA ASP A 54 24.35 14.19 -16.26
C ASP A 54 24.70 13.74 -14.81
N ILE A 55 24.61 12.43 -14.54
CA ILE A 55 24.90 11.78 -13.26
C ILE A 55 26.21 11.02 -13.44
N GLU A 56 27.11 11.16 -12.47
CA GLU A 56 28.34 10.39 -12.40
C GLU A 56 28.03 8.90 -12.14
N LEU A 57 28.77 7.99 -12.77
CA LEU A 57 28.59 6.55 -12.57
C LEU A 57 29.14 6.11 -11.20
N THR A 58 28.33 6.27 -10.16
CA THR A 58 28.62 5.86 -8.78
C THR A 58 28.17 4.41 -8.52
N TRP A 59 28.82 3.71 -7.58
CA TRP A 59 28.37 2.38 -7.09
C TRP A 59 26.91 2.37 -6.65
N GLY A 60 26.42 3.48 -6.09
CA GLY A 60 25.02 3.64 -5.70
C GLY A 60 24.02 3.46 -6.84
N LEU A 61 24.36 3.92 -8.05
CA LEU A 61 23.49 3.79 -9.22
C LEU A 61 23.44 2.34 -9.74
N ILE A 62 24.58 1.64 -9.72
CA ILE A 62 24.62 0.24 -10.12
C ILE A 62 23.82 -0.62 -9.14
N CYS A 63 24.02 -0.41 -7.84
CA CYS A 63 23.28 -1.14 -6.81
C CYS A 63 21.77 -0.88 -6.88
N SER A 64 21.35 0.37 -7.12
CA SER A 64 19.92 0.71 -7.20
C SER A 64 19.24 0.11 -8.44
N VAL A 65 19.91 0.14 -9.60
CA VAL A 65 19.41 -0.49 -10.83
C VAL A 65 19.38 -2.01 -10.71
N ALA A 66 20.44 -2.62 -10.15
CA ALA A 66 20.50 -4.06 -9.92
C ALA A 66 19.37 -4.52 -8.97
N LEU A 67 19.14 -3.78 -7.88
CA LEU A 67 18.03 -4.02 -6.96
C LEU A 67 16.70 -3.93 -7.72
N PHE A 68 16.47 -2.86 -8.49
CA PHE A 68 15.22 -2.67 -9.21
C PHE A 68 14.92 -3.81 -10.19
N VAL A 69 15.92 -4.28 -10.94
CA VAL A 69 15.78 -5.43 -11.85
C VAL A 69 15.51 -6.72 -11.09
N PHE A 70 16.23 -6.95 -9.99
CA PHE A 70 16.04 -8.14 -9.15
C PHE A 70 14.63 -8.19 -8.52
N LEU A 71 14.17 -7.08 -7.93
CA LEU A 71 12.83 -6.96 -7.38
C LEU A 71 11.77 -7.07 -8.47
N GLY A 72 11.96 -6.42 -9.61
CA GLY A 72 11.06 -6.50 -10.76
C GLY A 72 10.89 -7.94 -11.25
N TYR A 73 12.00 -8.69 -11.36
CA TYR A 73 11.97 -10.11 -11.71
C TYR A 73 11.21 -10.95 -10.67
N LEU A 74 11.46 -10.72 -9.38
CA LEU A 74 10.77 -11.42 -8.29
C LEU A 74 9.26 -11.11 -8.29
N ILE A 75 8.88 -9.85 -8.50
CA ILE A 75 7.47 -9.42 -8.60
C ILE A 75 6.80 -10.08 -9.81
N CYS A 76 7.46 -10.10 -10.98
CA CYS A 76 6.94 -10.76 -12.17
C CYS A 76 6.67 -12.26 -11.92
N ILE A 77 7.56 -12.95 -11.22
CA ILE A 77 7.36 -14.36 -10.86
C ILE A 77 6.15 -14.53 -9.93
N LEU A 78 6.08 -13.74 -8.85
CA LEU A 78 5.02 -13.86 -7.84
C LEU A 78 3.63 -13.48 -8.38
N VAL A 79 3.55 -12.48 -9.27
CA VAL A 79 2.30 -11.91 -9.75
C VAL A 79 1.85 -12.50 -11.08
N ALA A 80 2.77 -12.71 -12.03
CA ALA A 80 2.44 -13.24 -13.36
C ALA A 80 2.47 -14.78 -13.41
N GLY A 81 3.10 -15.45 -12.43
CA GLY A 81 3.17 -16.91 -12.38
C GLY A 81 3.98 -17.51 -13.54
N PHE A 82 5.03 -16.81 -13.97
CA PHE A 82 5.96 -17.34 -14.98
C PHE A 82 6.61 -18.62 -14.45
N LYS A 83 6.51 -19.73 -15.20
CA LYS A 83 7.17 -20.99 -14.83
C LYS A 83 8.66 -20.87 -15.09
N THR A 84 9.42 -20.63 -14.04
CA THR A 84 10.87 -20.48 -14.07
C THR A 84 11.59 -21.82 -14.23
N GLY A 85 10.86 -22.94 -14.09
CA GLY A 85 11.42 -24.30 -14.16
C GLY A 85 12.01 -24.78 -12.83
N LEU A 86 12.14 -23.89 -11.84
CA LEU A 86 12.50 -24.22 -10.47
C LEU A 86 11.23 -24.50 -9.65
N ARG A 87 11.05 -25.78 -9.29
CA ARG A 87 9.92 -26.28 -8.47
C ARG A 87 9.55 -25.44 -7.24
N PRO A 88 10.49 -25.07 -6.34
CA PRO A 88 10.10 -24.37 -5.10
C PRO A 88 9.57 -22.95 -5.35
N ILE A 89 10.08 -22.28 -6.38
CA ILE A 89 9.69 -20.91 -6.73
C ILE A 89 8.33 -20.91 -7.42
N ASP A 90 8.12 -21.86 -8.33
CA ASP A 90 6.87 -22.01 -9.07
C ASP A 90 5.69 -22.39 -8.14
N GLU A 91 5.94 -23.21 -7.10
CA GLU A 91 4.94 -23.53 -6.08
C GLU A 91 4.58 -22.31 -5.21
N GLY A 92 5.57 -21.49 -4.83
CA GLY A 92 5.35 -20.26 -4.08
C GLY A 92 4.52 -19.24 -4.86
N GLY A 93 4.87 -19.00 -6.13
CA GLY A 93 4.13 -18.09 -7.00
C GLY A 93 2.68 -18.55 -7.23
N LYS A 94 2.46 -19.86 -7.42
CA LYS A 94 1.11 -20.41 -7.58
C LYS A 94 0.22 -20.17 -6.35
N LYS A 95 0.76 -20.41 -5.13
CA LYS A 95 0.03 -20.17 -3.88
C LYS A 95 -0.34 -18.69 -3.70
N ALA A 96 0.58 -17.78 -4.00
CA ALA A 96 0.32 -16.34 -3.93
C ALA A 96 -0.78 -15.91 -4.91
N VAL A 97 -0.75 -16.44 -6.14
CA VAL A 97 -1.77 -16.17 -7.15
C VAL A 97 -3.14 -16.72 -6.74
N GLU A 98 -3.20 -17.93 -6.19
CA GLU A 98 -4.45 -18.51 -5.67
C GLU A 98 -5.02 -17.70 -4.51
N PHE A 99 -4.18 -17.26 -3.58
CA PHE A 99 -4.57 -16.39 -2.47
C PHE A 99 -5.19 -15.06 -2.94
N LEU A 100 -4.59 -14.40 -3.94
CA LEU A 100 -5.13 -13.16 -4.50
C LEU A 100 -6.49 -13.37 -5.18
N VAL A 101 -6.69 -14.51 -5.84
CA VAL A 101 -7.97 -14.88 -6.45
C VAL A 101 -9.03 -15.13 -5.38
N GLU A 102 -8.69 -15.88 -4.34
CA GLU A 102 -9.58 -16.17 -3.22
C GLU A 102 -9.98 -14.90 -2.47
N THR A 103 -9.01 -14.02 -2.18
CA THR A 103 -9.25 -12.71 -1.56
C THR A 103 -10.19 -11.86 -2.41
N GLN A 104 -10.00 -11.80 -3.73
CA GLN A 104 -10.92 -11.08 -4.61
C GLN A 104 -12.34 -11.64 -4.54
N ASN A 105 -12.48 -12.97 -4.50
CA ASN A 105 -13.78 -13.62 -4.40
C ASN A 105 -14.47 -13.34 -3.07
N GLU A 106 -13.71 -13.23 -1.99
CA GLU A 106 -14.23 -12.88 -0.67
C GLU A 106 -14.66 -11.41 -0.62
N LEU A 107 -13.85 -10.50 -1.18
CA LEU A 107 -14.20 -9.08 -1.28
C LEU A 107 -15.46 -8.83 -2.12
N GLN A 108 -15.76 -9.69 -3.10
CA GLN A 108 -17.01 -9.62 -3.87
C GLN A 108 -18.25 -10.03 -3.07
N LYS A 109 -18.10 -10.73 -1.95
CA LYS A 109 -19.20 -11.09 -1.04
C LYS A 109 -19.53 -9.97 -0.06
N VAL A 110 -18.66 -8.96 0.06
CA VAL A 110 -18.89 -7.82 0.94
C VAL A 110 -20.03 -6.97 0.37
N SER A 111 -21.12 -6.87 1.12
CA SER A 111 -22.21 -5.95 0.83
C SER A 111 -21.79 -4.53 1.20
N TRP A 112 -21.41 -3.74 0.20
CA TRP A 112 -21.12 -2.33 0.41
C TRP A 112 -22.40 -1.56 0.75
N PRO A 113 -22.38 -0.70 1.78
CA PRO A 113 -23.56 0.05 2.20
C PRO A 113 -24.05 0.96 1.07
N THR A 114 -25.35 1.11 0.95
CA THR A 114 -25.92 2.07 -0.01
C THR A 114 -25.57 3.50 0.42
N ARG A 115 -25.56 4.45 -0.53
CA ARG A 115 -25.27 5.87 -0.22
C ARG A 115 -26.17 6.42 0.87
N TYR A 116 -27.43 5.96 0.92
CA TYR A 116 -28.40 6.38 1.92
C TYR A 116 -28.05 5.86 3.32
N GLU A 117 -27.64 4.60 3.46
CA GLU A 117 -27.20 4.02 4.74
C GLU A 117 -25.92 4.69 5.27
N LEU A 118 -24.98 4.99 4.37
CA LEU A 118 -23.74 5.68 4.73
C LEU A 118 -24.03 7.09 5.28
N VAL A 119 -24.91 7.84 4.61
CA VAL A 119 -25.31 9.18 5.06
C VAL A 119 -26.11 9.09 6.37
N GLY A 120 -27.03 8.13 6.48
CA GLY A 120 -27.81 7.91 7.70
C GLY A 120 -26.92 7.64 8.92
N SER A 121 -25.95 6.74 8.80
CA SER A 121 -25.01 6.45 9.89
C SER A 121 -24.11 7.64 10.23
N THR A 122 -23.66 8.41 9.23
CA THR A 122 -22.83 9.62 9.45
C THR A 122 -23.62 10.72 10.16
N ILE A 123 -24.90 10.94 9.82
CA ILE A 123 -25.74 11.96 10.47
C ILE A 123 -25.90 11.66 11.97
N VAL A 124 -26.11 10.40 12.34
CA VAL A 124 -26.23 9.98 13.74
C VAL A 124 -24.94 10.30 14.51
N VAL A 125 -23.78 10.03 13.91
CA VAL A 125 -22.47 10.36 14.51
C VAL A 125 -22.33 11.87 14.68
N ILE A 126 -22.66 12.68 13.67
CA ILE A 126 -22.59 14.14 13.74
C ILE A 126 -23.45 14.68 14.88
N ILE A 127 -24.71 14.23 14.98
CA ILE A 127 -25.62 14.66 16.06
C ILE A 127 -25.04 14.27 17.42
N SER A 128 -24.49 13.07 17.55
CA SER A 128 -23.90 12.58 18.80
C SER A 128 -22.69 13.44 19.22
N VAL A 129 -21.82 13.79 18.28
CA VAL A 129 -20.67 14.68 18.51
C VAL A 129 -21.12 16.08 18.92
N VAL A 130 -22.16 16.62 18.27
CA VAL A 130 -22.72 17.94 18.62
C VAL A 130 -23.28 17.94 20.04
N ILE A 131 -24.04 16.91 20.43
CA ILE A 131 -24.59 16.80 21.80
C ILE A 131 -23.46 16.76 22.83
N ILE A 132 -22.44 15.94 22.60
CA ILE A 132 -21.27 15.84 23.50
C ILE A 132 -20.52 17.18 23.54
N GLY A 133 -20.36 17.85 22.40
CA GLY A 133 -19.74 19.17 22.33
C GLY A 133 -20.49 20.23 23.15
N PHE A 134 -21.81 20.29 23.05
CA PHE A 134 -22.63 21.18 23.87
C PHE A 134 -22.56 20.84 25.35
N PHE A 135 -22.52 19.55 25.71
CA PHE A 135 -22.35 19.13 27.09
C PHE A 135 -21.02 19.61 27.67
N ILE A 136 -19.91 19.41 26.94
CA ILE A 136 -18.58 19.88 27.36
C ILE A 136 -18.58 21.40 27.52
N LEU A 137 -19.10 22.14 26.53
CA LEU A 137 -19.21 23.60 26.62
C LEU A 137 -20.01 24.06 27.86
N GLY A 138 -21.10 23.36 28.18
CA GLY A 138 -21.88 23.64 29.38
C GLY A 138 -21.11 23.38 30.67
N VAL A 139 -20.37 22.26 30.74
CA VAL A 139 -19.51 21.95 31.88
C VAL A 139 -18.39 22.97 32.01
N ASP A 140 -17.73 23.35 30.91
CA ASP A 140 -16.66 24.34 30.89
C ASP A 140 -17.16 25.69 31.41
N TRP A 141 -18.34 26.14 30.98
CA TRP A 141 -18.95 27.38 31.50
C TRP A 141 -19.23 27.33 33.00
N VAL A 142 -19.81 26.22 33.48
CA VAL A 142 -20.09 26.05 34.91
C VAL A 142 -18.79 26.06 35.71
N VAL A 143 -17.79 25.31 35.24
CA VAL A 143 -16.49 25.22 35.89
C VAL A 143 -15.80 26.58 35.91
N SER A 144 -15.77 27.32 34.79
CA SER A 144 -15.18 28.67 34.72
C SER A 144 -15.88 29.64 35.68
N PHE A 145 -17.21 29.62 35.75
CA PHE A 145 -17.98 30.45 36.69
C PHE A 145 -17.63 30.13 38.15
N PHE A 146 -17.51 28.85 38.50
CA PHE A 146 -17.08 28.45 39.84
C PHE A 146 -15.64 28.86 40.16
N MET A 147 -14.72 28.79 39.18
CA MET A 147 -13.33 29.23 39.38
C MET A 147 -13.21 30.74 39.59
N GLU A 148 -13.97 31.54 38.83
CA GLU A 148 -14.06 33.00 39.00
C GLU A 148 -14.62 33.36 40.38
N TYR A 149 -15.66 32.65 40.85
CA TYR A 149 -16.20 32.85 42.19
C TYR A 149 -15.19 32.56 43.32
N ILE A 150 -14.28 31.60 43.11
CA ILE A 150 -13.21 31.27 44.07
C ILE A 150 -12.02 32.27 43.96
N GLY A 151 -11.99 33.13 42.93
CA GLY A 151 -10.95 34.14 42.73
C GLY A 151 -9.62 33.58 42.25
N VAL A 152 -9.62 32.37 41.68
CA VAL A 152 -8.43 31.71 41.09
C VAL A 152 -8.20 32.16 39.64
N LEU A 153 -9.26 32.62 38.97
CA LEU A 153 -9.29 33.15 37.60
C LEU A 153 -9.79 34.60 37.64
#